data_AF-Q1AX46-F1
#
_entry.id   AF-Q1AX46-F1
#
_cell.length_a   1.000
_cell.length_b   1.000
_cell.length_c   1.000
_cell.angle_alpha   90.00
_cell.angle_beta   90.00
_cell.angle_gamma   90.00
#
_symmetry.space_group_name_H-M   'P 1'
#
loop_
_entity.id
_entity.type
_entity.pdbx_description
1 polymer ?
#
loop_
_entity_poly.entity_id
_entity_poly.type
_entity_poly.pdbx_seq_one_letter_code
_entity_poly.pdbx_strand_id
1 'polypeptide(L)' 'MSEERDAARQEGPTPERYYAQIVPGDGGVSVARLQEAMNEGARRSWRLVGVVNEPAGEGIILVWDQQGFISG' A
#
# COMPACT_ATOMS: atom_id res chain seq x y z
N MET A 1 35.45 -18.74 30.02
CA MET A 1 35.09 -17.68 29.06
C MET A 1 34.06 -18.33 28.15
N SER A 2 32.78 -18.18 28.50
CA SER A 2 31.69 -18.96 27.93
C SER A 2 31.42 -18.56 26.48
N GLU A 3 31.28 -19.57 25.62
CA GLU A 3 30.63 -19.46 24.32
C GLU A 3 29.16 -19.11 24.56
N GLU A 4 28.71 -17.92 24.13
CA GLU A 4 27.29 -17.61 24.04
C GLU A 4 26.92 -17.48 22.57
N ARG A 5 26.29 -18.56 22.10
CA ARG A 5 25.73 -18.75 20.78
C ARG A 5 24.47 -17.92 20.58
N ASP A 6 24.28 -17.53 19.32
CA ASP A 6 22.99 -17.44 18.63
C ASP A 6 21.97 -16.41 19.11
N ALA A 7 21.99 -15.25 18.44
CA ALA A 7 20.76 -14.68 17.90
C ALA A 7 21.07 -13.91 16.60
N ALA A 8 21.49 -14.64 15.56
CA ALA A 8 21.31 -14.16 14.18
C ALA A 8 19.79 -14.09 13.94
N ARG A 9 19.19 -12.95 14.31
CA ARG A 9 17.81 -12.63 14.00
C ARG A 9 17.70 -12.79 12.49
N GLN A 10 16.98 -13.82 12.04
CA GLN A 10 16.71 -14.00 10.62
C GLN A 10 16.02 -12.71 10.14
N GLU A 11 16.76 -11.89 9.41
CA GLU A 11 16.20 -10.77 8.64
C GLU A 11 15.42 -11.40 7.50
N GLY A 12 14.22 -11.89 7.82
CA GLY A 12 13.21 -12.16 6.80
C GLY A 12 12.98 -10.90 5.96
N PRO A 13 12.50 -11.04 4.72
CA PRO A 13 12.34 -9.89 3.84
C PRO A 13 11.53 -8.81 4.54
N THR A 14 12.08 -7.60 4.58
CA THR A 14 11.37 -6.42 5.08
C THR A 14 10.07 -6.32 4.29
N PRO A 15 8.90 -6.24 4.95
CA PRO A 15 7.62 -6.15 4.26
C PRO A 15 7.61 -4.95 3.30
N GLU A 16 7.06 -5.14 2.10
CA GLU A 16 6.93 -4.07 1.11
C GLU A 16 6.12 -2.91 1.70
N ARG A 17 6.80 -1.77 1.90
CA ARG A 17 6.20 -0.59 2.55
C ARG A 17 5.07 0.02 1.73
N TYR A 18 5.22 0.00 0.41
CA TYR A 18 4.29 0.62 -0.51
C TYR A 18 3.48 -0.43 -1.26
N TYR A 19 2.17 -0.19 -1.35
CA TYR A 19 1.24 -1.03 -2.10
C TYR A 19 0.58 -0.21 -3.20
N ALA A 20 0.62 -0.71 -4.43
CA ALA A 20 -0.06 -0.12 -5.57
C ALA A 20 -1.36 -0.88 -5.87
N GLN A 21 -2.46 -0.14 -5.99
CA GLN A 21 -3.78 -0.67 -6.33
C GLN A 21 -4.27 -0.03 -7.62
N ILE A 22 -4.60 -0.86 -8.63
CA ILE A 22 -5.32 -0.38 -9.80
C ILE A 22 -6.82 -0.29 -9.51
N VAL A 23 -7.40 0.87 -9.81
CA VAL A 23 -8.84 1.10 -9.85
C VAL A 23 -9.22 1.18 -11.32
N PRO A 24 -9.79 0.11 -11.89
CA PRO A 24 -10.08 0.05 -13.32
C PRO A 24 -11.22 1.01 -13.68
N GLY A 25 -11.18 1.53 -14.89
CA GLY A 25 -12.23 2.36 -15.45
C GLY A 25 -12.05 2.52 -16.96
N ASP A 26 -12.88 1.83 -17.75
CA ASP A 26 -12.87 1.91 -19.21
C ASP A 26 -13.21 3.34 -19.66
N GLY A 27 -12.19 4.10 -20.07
CA GLY A 27 -12.35 5.51 -20.45
C GLY A 27 -12.47 6.48 -19.27
N GLY A 28 -12.21 6.02 -18.04
CA GLY A 28 -12.16 6.84 -16.83
C GLY A 28 -12.78 6.17 -15.61
N VAL A 29 -12.32 6.57 -14.42
CA VAL A 29 -12.82 6.05 -13.15
C VAL A 29 -13.92 6.98 -12.63
N SER A 30 -15.07 6.41 -12.27
CA SER A 30 -16.14 7.19 -11.63
C SER A 30 -15.72 7.66 -10.23
N VAL A 31 -16.17 8.85 -9.82
CA VAL A 31 -15.87 9.41 -8.50
C VAL A 31 -16.31 8.46 -7.38
N ALA A 32 -17.48 7.84 -7.52
CA ALA A 32 -17.99 6.87 -6.55
C ALA A 32 -17.03 5.66 -6.41
N ARG A 33 -16.56 5.11 -7.54
CA ARG A 33 -15.64 3.96 -7.53
C ARG A 33 -14.29 4.33 -6.91
N LEU A 34 -13.78 5.52 -7.21
CA LEU A 34 -12.56 6.03 -6.60
C LEU A 34 -12.73 6.18 -5.08
N GLN A 35 -13.86 6.74 -4.63
CA GLN A 35 -14.13 6.92 -3.21
C GLN A 35 -14.27 5.60 -2.46
N GLU A 36 -14.90 4.59 -3.06
CA GLU A 36 -14.96 3.23 -2.50
C GLU A 36 -13.57 2.63 -2.28
N ALA A 37 -12.69 2.72 -3.28
CA ALA A 37 -11.32 2.23 -3.19
C ALA A 37 -10.52 2.97 -2.11
N MET A 38 -10.67 4.30 -2.03
CA MET A 38 -10.04 5.10 -0.98
C MET A 38 -10.50 4.69 0.43
N ASN A 39 -11.82 4.49 0.60
CA ASN A 39 -12.39 4.05 1.87
C ASN A 39 -11.93 2.65 2.27
N GLU A 40 -11.71 1.75 1.31
CA GLU A 40 -11.15 0.43 1.59
C GLU A 40 -9.71 0.50 2.11
N GLY A 41 -8.83 1.26 1.46
CA GLY A 41 -7.45 1.46 1.94
C GLY A 41 -7.41 2.10 3.34
N ALA A 42 -8.26 3.11 3.58
CA ALA A 42 -8.37 3.75 4.89
C ALA A 42 -8.81 2.77 6.00
N ARG A 43 -9.77 1.87 5.72
CA ARG A 43 -10.20 0.82 6.67
C ARG A 43 -9.10 -0.18 7.03
N ARG A 44 -8.09 -0.32 6.17
CA ARG A 44 -6.89 -1.14 6.42
C ARG A 44 -5.77 -0.35 7.11
N SER A 45 -6.06 0.87 7.58
CA SER A 45 -5.08 1.78 8.19
C SER A 45 -3.92 2.15 7.27
N TRP A 46 -4.13 2.08 5.94
CA TRP A 46 -3.14 2.50 4.96
C TRP A 46 -3.28 3.99 4.67
N ARG A 47 -2.15 4.67 4.48
CA ARG A 47 -2.13 6.08 4.11
C ARG A 47 -2.03 6.20 2.59
N LEU A 48 -2.95 6.91 1.95
CA LEU A 48 -2.82 7.24 0.53
C LEU A 48 -1.70 8.27 0.35
N VAL A 49 -0.70 7.95 -0.48
CA VAL A 49 0.48 8.80 -0.74
C VAL A 49 0.65 9.18 -2.21
N GLY A 50 -0.11 8.56 -3.12
CA GLY A 50 -0.08 8.92 -4.53
C GLY A 50 -1.34 8.49 -5.27
N VAL A 51 -1.68 9.27 -6.30
CA VAL A 51 -2.75 9.00 -7.27
C VAL A 51 -2.17 9.27 -8.65
N VAL A 52 -2.20 8.29 -9.53
CA VAL A 52 -1.58 8.37 -10.86
C VAL A 52 -2.57 7.82 -11.90
N ASN A 53 -2.69 8.46 -13.06
CA ASN A 53 -3.43 7.85 -14.16
C ASN A 53 -2.67 6.63 -14.67
N GLU A 54 -3.39 5.54 -14.92
CA GLU A 54 -2.79 4.37 -15.56
C GLU A 54 -2.40 4.75 -17.01
N PRO A 55 -1.13 4.54 -17.44
CA PRO A 55 -0.64 5.01 -18.74
C PRO A 55 -1.37 4.49 -19.97
N ALA A 56 -1.91 3.27 -19.94
CA ALA A 56 -2.71 2.71 -21.02
C ALA A 56 -4.16 3.25 -21.03
N GLY A 57 -4.54 4.03 -20.02
CA GLY A 57 -5.87 4.62 -19.90
C GLY A 57 -6.90 3.66 -19.29
N GLU A 58 -6.46 2.58 -18.66
CA GLU A 58 -7.32 1.54 -18.10
C GLU A 58 -7.85 1.88 -16.69
N GLY A 59 -7.46 3.04 -16.14
CA GLY A 59 -7.97 3.52 -14.87
C GLY A 59 -7.00 4.43 -14.11
N ILE A 60 -7.00 4.30 -12.78
CA ILE A 60 -6.17 5.07 -11.85
C ILE A 60 -5.40 4.11 -10.94
N ILE A 61 -4.14 4.40 -10.70
CA ILE A 61 -3.30 3.72 -9.72
C ILE A 61 -3.29 4.53 -8.42
N LEU A 62 -3.67 3.88 -7.32
CA LEU A 62 -3.54 4.40 -5.96
C LEU A 62 -2.28 3.82 -5.33
N VAL A 63 -1.43 4.68 -4.77
CA VAL A 63 -0.21 4.28 -4.04
C VAL A 63 -0.42 4.49 -2.55
N TRP A 64 -0.27 3.41 -1.80
CA TRP A 64 -0.53 3.33 -0.36
C TRP A 64 0.77 3.12 0.42
N ASP A 65 0.95 3.82 1.54
CA ASP A 65 1.99 3.54 2.55
C ASP A 65 1.37 2.72 3.69
N GLN A 66 1.87 1.52 3.89
CA GLN A 66 1.40 0.58 4.92
C GLN A 66 1.96 0.91 6.32
N GLN A 67 2.93 1.83 6.44
CA GLN A 67 3.42 2.31 7.75
C GLN A 67 2.54 3.41 8.36
N GLY A 68 1.44 3.78 7.71
CA GLY A 68 0.67 5.00 7.98
C GLY A 68 -0.04 5.09 9.33
N PHE A 69 -0.06 4.04 10.16
CA PHE A 69 -0.66 4.09 11.49
C PHE A 69 0.13 3.24 12.50
N ILE A 70 1.11 3.86 13.16
CA ILE A 70 1.49 3.45 14.51
C ILE A 70 0.64 4.31 15.43
N SER A 71 -0.39 3.72 16.04
CA SER A 71 -1.14 4.35 17.12
C SER A 71 -0.18 4.64 18.27
N GLY A 72 0.00 5.93 18.56
CA GLY A 72 0.66 6.45 19.75
C GLY A 72 -0.14 7.65 20.25
#